data_AF-A0A2H6JZT1-F1
#
_entry.id   AF-A0A2H6JZT1-F1
#
_cell.length_a   1.000
_cell.length_b   1.000
_cell.length_c   1.000
_cell.angle_alpha   90.00
_cell.angle_beta   90.00
_cell.angle_gamma   90.00
#
_symmetry.space_group_name_H-M   'P 1'
#
loop_
_entity.id
_entity.type
_entity.pdbx_description
1 polymer ?
#
loop_
_entity_poly.entity_id
_entity_poly.type
_entity_poly.pdbx_seq_one_letter_code
_entity_poly.pdbx_strand_id
1 'polypeptide(L)'
;MSTEHAAYHGVKALLTSGGVNPKTHKGVLNQFGEVFVKTGKMDISMSDTLRRCFDARHEADYDVFASFNEDEVETLISDAQALLEEIRQYLS
;
A
#
# COMPACT_ATOMS: atom_id res chain seq x y z
N MET A 1 2.91 3.76 -15.00
CA MET A 1 1.97 3.52 -13.89
C MET A 1 2.83 3.39 -12.65
N SER A 2 2.77 4.34 -11.72
CA SER A 2 3.61 4.29 -10.51
C SER A 2 3.14 3.18 -9.58
N THR A 3 4.08 2.55 -8.86
CA THR A 3 3.84 1.43 -7.93
C THR A 3 2.82 1.80 -6.84
N GLU A 4 2.77 3.07 -6.44
CA GLU A 4 1.81 3.62 -5.49
C GLU A 4 0.37 3.62 -6.01
N HIS A 5 0.12 4.01 -7.28
CA HIS A 5 -1.24 3.96 -7.83
C HIS A 5 -1.75 2.52 -7.87
N ALA A 6 -0.88 1.57 -8.22
CA ALA A 6 -1.24 0.16 -8.21
C ALA A 6 -1.61 -0.30 -6.78
N ALA A 7 -0.75 -0.05 -5.79
CA ALA A 7 -1.00 -0.40 -4.39
C ALA A 7 -2.28 0.26 -3.83
N TYR A 8 -2.48 1.55 -4.10
CA TYR A 8 -3.67 2.30 -3.70
C TYR A 8 -4.96 1.71 -4.27
N HIS A 9 -4.97 1.43 -5.58
CA HIS A 9 -6.14 0.88 -6.25
C HIS A 9 -6.40 -0.58 -5.85
N GLY A 10 -5.34 -1.39 -5.68
CA GLY A 10 -5.44 -2.76 -5.17
C GLY A 10 -6.07 -2.80 -3.78
N VAL A 11 -5.55 -2.00 -2.84
CA VAL A 11 -6.08 -1.96 -1.48
C VAL A 11 -7.50 -1.38 -1.45
N LYS A 12 -7.83 -0.40 -2.29
CA LYS A 12 -9.22 0.06 -2.42
C LYS A 12 -10.15 -1.01 -2.97
N ALA A 13 -9.72 -1.81 -3.93
CA ALA A 13 -10.51 -2.93 -4.44
C ALA A 13 -10.76 -3.97 -3.33
N LEU A 14 -9.73 -4.30 -2.55
CA LEU A 14 -9.84 -5.17 -1.39
C LEU A 14 -10.80 -4.63 -0.33
N LEU A 15 -10.67 -3.35 0.03
CA LEU A 15 -11.60 -2.72 0.98
C LEU A 15 -13.03 -2.73 0.47
N THR A 16 -13.22 -2.48 -0.82
CA THR A 16 -14.54 -2.50 -1.46
C THR A 16 -15.14 -3.90 -1.46
N SER A 17 -14.35 -4.95 -1.65
CA SER A 17 -14.83 -6.34 -1.53
C SER A 17 -15.26 -6.68 -0.09
N GLY A 18 -14.63 -6.03 0.90
CA GLY A 18 -15.02 -6.05 2.31
C GLY A 18 -16.16 -5.09 2.68
N GLY A 19 -16.77 -4.38 1.72
CA GLY A 19 -17.86 -3.42 1.96
C GLY A 19 -17.44 -2.05 2.51
N VAL A 20 -16.13 -1.75 2.50
CA VAL A 20 -15.57 -0.49 3.00
C VAL A 20 -15.10 0.39 1.85
N ASN A 21 -15.53 1.65 1.81
CA ASN A 21 -15.18 2.58 0.74
C ASN A 21 -14.56 3.89 1.30
N PRO A 22 -13.23 3.91 1.52
CA PRO A 22 -12.53 5.08 2.04
C PRO A 22 -12.39 6.18 0.97
N LYS A 23 -12.55 7.44 1.39
CA LYS A 23 -12.48 8.61 0.50
C LYS A 23 -11.14 9.34 0.51
N THR A 24 -10.19 8.92 1.34
CA THR A 24 -8.90 9.59 1.54
C THR A 24 -7.76 8.57 1.64
N HIS A 25 -6.52 8.95 1.31
CA HIS A 25 -5.34 8.06 1.46
C HIS A 25 -5.17 7.56 2.90
N LYS A 26 -5.29 8.47 3.87
CA LYS A 26 -5.28 8.10 5.30
C LYS A 26 -6.42 7.15 5.67
N GLY A 27 -7.59 7.33 5.07
CA GLY A 27 -8.72 6.41 5.23
C GLY A 27 -8.42 5.02 4.68
N VAL A 28 -7.76 4.91 3.53
CA VAL A 28 -7.33 3.63 2.96
C VAL A 28 -6.36 2.91 3.90
N LEU A 29 -5.32 3.60 4.37
CA LEU A 29 -4.34 3.01 5.29
C LEU A 29 -4.98 2.51 6.59
N ASN A 30 -5.80 3.36 7.24
CA ASN A 30 -6.45 3.01 8.49
C ASN A 30 -7.41 1.83 8.32
N GLN A 31 -8.28 1.88 7.31
CA GLN A 31 -9.28 0.83 7.10
C GLN A 31 -8.63 -0.49 6.68
N PHE A 32 -7.55 -0.46 5.91
CA PHE A 32 -6.78 -1.66 5.59
C PHE A 32 -6.23 -2.32 6.86
N GLY A 33 -5.61 -1.52 7.74
CA GLY A 33 -5.11 -1.99 9.03
C GLY A 33 -6.20 -2.60 9.91
N GLU A 34 -7.35 -1.93 10.04
CA GLU A 34 -8.47 -2.41 10.88
C GLU A 34 -9.13 -3.68 10.32
N VAL A 35 -9.41 -3.71 9.01
CA VAL A 35 -10.29 -4.73 8.43
C VAL A 35 -9.52 -5.99 8.05
N PHE A 36 -8.25 -5.87 7.66
CA PHE A 36 -7.49 -6.98 7.10
C PHE A 36 -6.27 -7.38 7.94
N VAL A 37 -5.51 -6.42 8.48
CA VAL A 37 -4.31 -6.76 9.25
C VAL A 37 -4.66 -7.17 10.69
N LYS A 38 -5.42 -6.35 11.42
CA LYS A 38 -5.80 -6.67 12.81
C LYS A 38 -6.70 -7.90 12.93
N THR A 39 -7.39 -8.27 11.86
CA THR A 39 -8.22 -9.48 11.81
C THR A 39 -7.43 -10.72 11.36
N GLY A 40 -6.14 -10.59 11.06
CA GLY A 40 -5.26 -11.69 10.64
C GLY A 40 -5.51 -12.18 9.22
N LYS A 41 -6.21 -11.41 8.38
CA LYS A 41 -6.48 -11.75 6.96
C LYS A 41 -5.33 -11.38 6.04
N MET A 42 -4.46 -10.47 6.46
CA MET A 42 -3.27 -10.00 5.76
C MET A 42 -2.15 -9.83 6.79
N ASP A 43 -0.90 -10.02 6.36
CA ASP A 43 0.26 -9.87 7.25
C ASP A 43 0.47 -8.41 7.70
N ILE A 44 1.08 -8.21 8.87
CA ILE A 44 1.35 -6.88 9.41
C ILE A 44 2.33 -6.07 8.55
N SER A 45 3.29 -6.74 7.91
CA SER A 45 4.25 -6.12 6.99
C SER A 45 3.56 -5.41 5.82
N MET A 46 2.38 -5.88 5.41
CA MET A 46 1.60 -5.26 4.33
C MET A 46 1.10 -3.85 4.67
N SER A 47 0.83 -3.57 5.96
CA SER A 47 0.49 -2.21 6.38
C SER A 47 1.68 -1.25 6.29
N ASP A 48 2.87 -1.73 6.62
CA ASP A 48 4.10 -0.95 6.53
C ASP A 48 4.48 -0.67 5.08
N THR A 49 4.35 -1.67 4.20
CA THR A 49 4.53 -1.52 2.74
C THR A 49 3.59 -0.48 2.17
N LEU A 50 2.29 -0.57 2.49
CA LEU A 50 1.29 0.38 2.00
C LEU A 50 1.60 1.81 2.47
N ARG A 51 2.06 1.97 3.71
CA ARG A 51 2.46 3.26 4.26
C ARG A 51 3.67 3.82 3.53
N ARG A 52 4.74 3.03 3.35
CA ARG A 52 5.95 3.44 2.62
C ARG A 52 5.65 3.83 1.18
N CYS A 53 4.72 3.13 0.52
CA CYS A 53 4.27 3.50 -0.84
C CYS A 53 3.61 4.89 -0.88
N PHE A 54 2.82 5.25 0.13
CA PHE A 54 2.21 6.59 0.21
C PHE A 54 3.22 7.66 0.61
N ASP A 55 4.12 7.36 1.54
CA ASP A 55 5.12 8.31 2.04
C ASP A 55 6.17 8.63 0.95
N ALA A 56 6.62 7.64 0.17
CA ALA A 56 7.56 7.82 -0.94
C ALA A 56 7.08 8.83 -2.00
N ARG A 57 5.75 8.95 -2.19
CA ARG A 57 5.18 9.95 -3.10
C ARG A 57 5.17 11.35 -2.50
N HIS A 58 4.96 11.46 -1.19
CA HIS A 58 4.98 12.74 -0.50
C HIS A 58 6.39 13.34 -0.52
N GLU A 59 7.42 12.51 -0.35
CA GLU A 59 8.83 12.93 -0.38
C GLU A 59 9.31 13.21 -1.80
N ALA A 60 8.93 12.41 -2.80
CA ALA A 60 9.27 12.66 -4.20
C ALA A 60 8.65 13.96 -4.77
N ASP A 61 7.49 14.38 -4.28
CA ASP A 61 6.82 15.62 -4.72
C ASP A 61 7.35 16.88 -3.99
N TYR A 62 8.07 16.74 -2.86
CA TYR A 62 8.50 17.87 -2.01
C TYR A 62 10.00 18.01 -1.78
N ASP A 63 10.83 16.99 -2.02
CA ASP A 63 12.22 17.02 -1.63
C ASP A 63 13.18 16.81 -2.81
N VAL A 64 13.78 17.91 -3.27
CA VAL A 64 14.93 17.91 -4.18
C VAL A 64 16.17 17.25 -3.53
N PHE A 65 16.08 16.87 -2.24
CA PHE A 65 17.14 16.23 -1.46
C PHE A 65 16.78 14.84 -0.88
N ALA A 66 15.63 14.24 -1.21
CA ALA A 66 15.34 12.87 -0.78
C ALA A 66 16.24 11.89 -1.57
N SER A 67 17.41 11.59 -1.00
CA SER A 67 18.29 10.53 -1.47
C SER A 67 17.69 9.17 -1.10
N PHE A 68 16.59 8.78 -1.75
CA PHE A 68 16.23 7.38 -1.76
C PHE A 68 17.40 6.63 -2.39
N ASN A 69 18.00 5.71 -1.63
CA ASN A 69 19.00 4.82 -2.21
C ASN A 69 18.30 3.93 -3.26
N GLU A 70 18.98 3.58 -4.35
CA GLU A 70 18.45 2.69 -5.39
C GLU A 70 17.92 1.37 -4.78
N ASP A 71 18.67 0.82 -3.82
CA ASP A 71 18.27 -0.38 -3.07
C ASP A 71 16.94 -0.22 -2.30
N GLU A 72 16.68 0.96 -1.74
CA GLU A 72 15.44 1.23 -0.99
C GLU A 72 14.24 1.32 -1.93
N VAL A 73 14.44 1.89 -3.12
CA VAL A 73 13.41 1.96 -4.17
C VAL A 73 13.12 0.57 -4.72
N GLU A 74 14.14 -0.22 -5.01
CA GLU A 74 13.97 -1.61 -5.47
C GLU A 74 13.24 -2.46 -4.44
N THR A 75 13.61 -2.33 -3.16
CA THR A 75 12.94 -3.02 -2.05
C THR A 75 11.48 -2.61 -1.98
N LEU A 76 11.18 -1.30 -2.05
CA LEU A 76 9.80 -0.80 -2.01
C LEU A 76 8.97 -1.29 -3.19
N ILE A 77 9.56 -1.39 -4.39
CA ILE A 77 8.89 -1.96 -5.56
C ILE A 77 8.57 -3.43 -5.34
N SER A 78 9.51 -4.21 -4.81
CA SER A 78 9.31 -5.64 -4.52
C SER A 78 8.22 -5.85 -3.46
N ASP A 79 8.28 -5.09 -2.36
CA ASP A 79 7.28 -5.13 -1.30
C ASP A 79 5.87 -4.82 -1.84
N ALA A 80 5.75 -3.80 -2.69
CA ALA A 80 4.48 -3.42 -3.29
C ALA A 80 3.95 -4.46 -4.28
N GLN A 81 4.83 -5.17 -5.00
CA GLN A 81 4.43 -6.29 -5.85
C GLN A 81 3.90 -7.46 -5.01
N ALA A 82 4.55 -7.78 -3.89
CA ALA A 82 4.08 -8.81 -2.97
C ALA A 82 2.68 -8.47 -2.40
N LEU A 83 2.47 -7.22 -1.98
CA LEU A 83 1.17 -6.72 -1.53
C LEU A 83 0.08 -6.93 -2.59
N LEU A 84 0.36 -6.57 -3.84
CA LEU A 84 -0.61 -6.69 -4.94
C LEU A 84 -0.96 -8.14 -5.25
N GLU A 85 0.02 -9.04 -5.18
CA GLU A 85 -0.21 -10.46 -5.40
C GLU A 85 -1.04 -11.08 -4.27
N GLU A 86 -0.78 -10.72 -3.00
CA GLU A 86 -1.58 -11.18 -1.86
C GLU A 86 -3.04 -10.69 -1.96
N ILE A 87 -3.24 -9.42 -2.33
CA ILE A 87 -4.58 -8.87 -2.61
C ILE A 87 -5.27 -9.65 -3.73
N ARG A 88 -4.56 -9.94 -4.82
CA ARG A 88 -5.11 -10.68 -5.96
C ARG A 88 -5.50 -12.11 -5.56
N GLN A 89 -4.68 -12.78 -4.78
CA GLN A 89 -4.97 -14.12 -4.25
C GLN A 89 -6.19 -14.10 -3.33
N TYR A 90 -6.34 -13.06 -2.50
CA TYR A 90 -7.50 -12.90 -1.62
C TYR A 90 -8.81 -12.65 -2.39
N LEU A 91 -8.74 -11.99 -3.55
CA LEU A 91 -9.90 -11.64 -4.37
C LEU A 91 -10.28 -12.70 -5.41
N SER A 92 -9.48 -13.76 -5.56
CA SER A 92 -9.75 -14.88 -6.48
C SER A 92 -10.68 -15.91 -5.84
#